data_AF-H5TNQ4-F1
#
_entry.id   AF-H5TNQ4-F1
#
_cell.length_a   1.000
_cell.length_b   1.000
_cell.length_c   1.000
_cell.angle_alpha   90.00
_cell.angle_beta   90.00
_cell.angle_gamma   90.00
#
_symmetry.space_group_name_H-M   'P 1'
#
loop_
_entity.id
_entity.type
_entity.pdbx_description
1 polymer ?
#
loop_
_entity_poly.entity_id
_entity_poly.type
_entity_poly.pdbx_seq_one_letter_code
_entity_poly.pdbx_strand_id
1 'polypeptide(L)'
;MSALTALAAVVVGAATMSGVAAADPTPVAPDPASSSIQTVVHDSPLQTTLIVYSASMGKAIPVTVLHPKDTSKPVPTLYLLNGAGGGEDSATWAAKTSYA
;
A
#
# COMPACT_ATOMS: atom_id res chain seq x y z
N MET A 1 38.13 -56.59 -50.91
CA MET A 1 37.96 -55.23 -51.46
C MET A 1 36.84 -54.56 -50.70
N SER A 2 36.87 -53.35 -50.17
CA SER A 2 37.86 -52.29 -49.92
C SER A 2 37.10 -51.34 -48.95
N ALA A 3 37.64 -50.99 -47.78
CA ALA A 3 38.09 -49.65 -47.37
C ALA A 3 37.13 -48.48 -47.74
N LEU A 4 36.86 -47.43 -46.96
CA LEU A 4 37.17 -46.94 -45.60
C LEU A 4 36.48 -45.54 -45.51
N THR A 5 36.07 -45.09 -44.32
CA THR A 5 35.79 -43.67 -43.92
C THR A 5 34.56 -42.97 -44.55
N ALA A 6 33.80 -42.08 -43.87
CA ALA A 6 34.18 -41.10 -42.86
C ALA A 6 33.04 -40.76 -41.86
N LEU A 7 33.47 -40.25 -40.71
CA LEU A 7 32.72 -39.71 -39.58
C LEU A 7 32.15 -38.31 -39.89
N ALA A 8 30.90 -38.04 -39.53
CA ALA A 8 30.42 -36.68 -39.30
C ALA A 8 29.33 -36.71 -38.22
N ALA A 9 29.72 -36.29 -37.01
CA ALA A 9 28.80 -36.04 -35.91
C ALA A 9 28.06 -34.71 -36.16
N VAL A 10 26.73 -34.73 -36.10
CA VAL A 10 25.93 -33.51 -35.96
C VAL A 10 25.13 -33.64 -34.67
N VAL A 11 25.58 -32.89 -33.67
CA VAL A 11 24.90 -32.67 -32.40
C VAL A 11 23.66 -31.84 -32.69
N VAL A 12 22.47 -32.42 -32.57
CA VAL A 12 21.21 -31.66 -32.60
C VAL A 12 20.83 -31.34 -31.17
N GLY A 13 20.84 -30.04 -30.85
CA GLY A 13 20.75 -29.48 -29.51
C GLY A 13 19.43 -29.77 -28.81
N ALA A 14 19.53 -30.17 -27.54
CA ALA A 14 18.40 -30.17 -26.61
C ALA A 14 18.08 -28.72 -26.24
N ALA A 15 17.01 -28.17 -26.82
CA ALA A 15 16.46 -26.90 -26.38
C ALA A 15 15.78 -27.10 -25.01
N THR A 16 16.48 -26.77 -23.93
CA THR A 16 15.88 -26.65 -22.60
C THR A 16 15.01 -25.40 -22.58
N MET A 17 13.71 -25.53 -22.86
CA MET A 17 12.76 -24.47 -22.54
C MET A 17 12.64 -24.39 -21.02
N SER A 18 13.36 -23.45 -20.41
CA SER A 18 13.11 -23.01 -19.04
C SER A 18 11.76 -22.29 -19.02
N GLY A 19 10.69 -23.03 -18.77
CA GLY A 19 9.40 -22.44 -18.47
C GLY A 19 9.50 -21.66 -17.16
N VAL A 20 9.26 -20.34 -17.20
CA VAL A 20 9.07 -19.56 -15.98
C VAL A 20 7.72 -19.97 -15.42
N ALA A 21 7.72 -20.74 -14.34
CA ALA A 21 6.49 -21.00 -13.58
C ALA A 21 6.04 -19.67 -12.97
N ALA A 22 5.07 -19.01 -13.60
CA ALA A 22 4.33 -17.93 -12.95
C ALA A 22 3.42 -18.59 -11.91
N ALA A 23 3.77 -18.49 -10.64
CA ALA A 23 2.84 -18.81 -9.58
C ALA A 23 1.73 -17.75 -9.63
N ASP A 24 0.49 -18.18 -9.86
CA ASP A 24 -0.66 -17.31 -9.65
C ASP A 24 -0.58 -16.79 -8.21
N PRO A 25 -0.70 -15.47 -7.96
CA PRO A 25 -0.68 -14.96 -6.61
C PRO A 25 -1.87 -15.59 -5.87
N THR A 26 -1.57 -16.47 -4.92
CA THR A 26 -2.58 -17.00 -4.01
C THR A 26 -3.19 -15.81 -3.29
N PRO A 27 -4.53 -15.62 -3.32
CA PRO A 27 -5.16 -14.57 -2.54
C PRO A 27 -4.86 -14.82 -1.06
N VAL A 28 -3.93 -14.05 -0.51
CA VAL A 28 -3.68 -14.02 0.93
C VAL A 28 -4.83 -13.20 1.51
N ALA A 29 -5.68 -13.85 2.30
CA ALA A 29 -6.68 -13.13 3.09
C ALA A 29 -5.93 -12.09 3.95
N PRO A 30 -6.42 -10.83 4.05
CA PRO A 30 -5.78 -9.83 4.90
C PRO A 30 -5.58 -10.41 6.29
N ASP A 31 -4.37 -10.29 6.84
CA ASP A 31 -4.13 -10.69 8.22
C ASP A 31 -5.13 -9.92 9.10
N PRO A 32 -6.01 -10.58 9.87
CA PRO A 32 -6.90 -9.88 10.80
C PRO A 32 -6.12 -9.05 11.83
N ALA A 33 -4.82 -9.30 12.00
CA ALA A 33 -3.89 -8.48 12.75
C ALA A 33 -3.20 -7.37 11.93
N SER A 34 -3.72 -6.98 10.76
CA SER A 34 -3.20 -5.85 9.99
C SER A 34 -3.94 -4.54 10.31
N SER A 35 -3.20 -3.42 10.29
CA SER A 35 -3.79 -2.09 10.41
C SER A 35 -4.65 -1.78 9.19
N SER A 36 -5.79 -1.10 9.39
CA SER A 36 -6.76 -0.85 8.32
C SER A 36 -7.55 0.44 8.56
N ILE A 37 -8.05 1.04 7.48
CA ILE A 37 -9.06 2.11 7.57
C ILE A 37 -10.42 1.43 7.67
N GLN A 38 -11.07 1.53 8.83
CA GLN A 38 -12.37 0.90 9.07
C GLN A 38 -13.54 1.77 8.61
N THR A 39 -13.42 3.09 8.78
CA THR A 39 -14.48 4.05 8.43
C THR A 39 -13.89 5.28 7.77
N VAL A 40 -14.61 5.82 6.80
CA VAL A 40 -14.34 7.10 6.15
C VAL A 40 -15.58 7.98 6.28
N VAL A 41 -15.43 9.15 6.91
CA VAL A 41 -16.48 10.16 7.04
C VAL A 41 -16.05 11.40 6.28
N HIS A 42 -16.83 11.78 5.27
CA HIS A 42 -16.58 13.01 4.50
C HIS A 42 -17.31 14.18 5.17
N ASP A 43 -16.60 14.92 6.01
CA ASP A 43 -17.15 16.06 6.75
C ASP A 43 -17.40 17.26 5.81
N SER A 44 -16.53 17.46 4.81
CA SER A 44 -16.64 18.48 3.77
C SER A 44 -15.84 18.07 2.53
N PRO A 45 -15.88 18.84 1.42
CA PRO A 45 -15.04 18.56 0.25
C PRO A 45 -13.54 18.53 0.53
N LEU A 46 -13.09 19.18 1.60
CA LEU A 46 -11.67 19.33 1.95
C LEU A 46 -11.32 18.71 3.29
N GLN A 47 -12.27 18.08 3.98
CA GLN A 47 -12.05 17.46 5.27
C GLN A 47 -12.67 16.07 5.32
N THR A 48 -11.87 15.11 5.77
CA THR A 48 -12.30 13.73 5.98
C THR A 48 -11.83 13.24 7.33
N THR A 49 -12.70 12.59 8.08
CA THR A 49 -12.33 11.88 9.29
C THR A 49 -12.25 10.38 9.01
N LEU A 50 -11.06 9.81 9.19
CA LEU A 50 -10.80 8.38 9.09
C LEU A 50 -10.85 7.74 10.47
N ILE A 51 -11.44 6.56 10.57
CA ILE A 51 -11.27 5.70 11.75
C ILE A 51 -10.29 4.60 11.37
N VAL A 52 -9.06 4.70 11.89
CA VAL A 52 -7.95 3.81 11.55
C VAL A 52 -7.73 2.81 12.68
N TYR A 53 -7.89 1.52 12.40
CA TYR A 53 -7.47 0.48 13.31
C TYR A 53 -5.97 0.28 13.25
N SER A 54 -5.30 0.41 14.39
CA SER A 54 -3.88 0.11 14.56
C SER A 54 -3.73 -1.24 15.22
N ALA A 55 -3.22 -2.22 14.49
CA ALA A 55 -3.04 -3.56 15.02
C ALA A 55 -1.99 -3.63 16.14
N SER A 56 -0.92 -2.84 16.04
CA SER A 56 0.12 -2.78 17.08
C SER A 56 -0.38 -2.18 18.39
N MET A 57 -1.43 -1.35 18.35
CA MET A 57 -2.05 -0.75 19.52
C MET A 57 -3.36 -1.42 19.93
N GLY A 58 -3.90 -2.33 19.11
CA GLY A 58 -5.17 -3.00 19.34
C GLY A 58 -6.38 -2.06 19.44
N LYS A 59 -6.36 -0.87 18.81
CA LYS A 59 -7.43 0.11 18.92
C LYS A 59 -7.70 0.90 17.63
N ALA A 60 -8.92 1.42 17.52
CA ALA A 60 -9.34 2.35 16.48
C ALA A 60 -9.03 3.80 16.88
N ILE A 61 -8.46 4.58 15.95
CA ILE A 61 -7.95 5.93 16.19
C ILE A 61 -8.57 6.87 15.14
N PRO A 62 -9.27 7.94 15.55
CA PRO A 62 -9.75 8.95 14.61
C PRO A 62 -8.59 9.80 14.08
N VAL A 63 -8.55 10.02 12.76
CA VAL A 63 -7.56 10.86 12.08
C VAL A 63 -8.29 11.80 11.13
N THR A 64 -8.18 13.12 11.37
CA THR A 64 -8.68 14.14 10.45
C THR A 64 -7.64 14.42 9.37
N VAL A 65 -8.07 14.32 8.11
CA VAL A 65 -7.27 14.64 6.92
C VAL A 65 -7.82 15.90 6.29
N LEU A 66 -6.94 16.88 6.08
CA LEU A 66 -7.22 18.10 5.32
C LEU A 66 -6.66 17.94 3.91
N HIS A 67 -7.52 18.05 2.92
CA HIS A 67 -7.16 17.91 1.51
C HIS A 67 -6.88 19.29 0.90
N PRO A 68 -5.87 19.43 0.04
CA PRO A 68 -5.65 20.67 -0.70
C PRO A 68 -6.79 20.90 -1.70
N LYS A 69 -7.07 22.19 -1.99
CA LYS A 69 -8.04 22.59 -3.01
C LYS A 69 -7.61 22.18 -4.43
N ASP A 70 -6.30 22.18 -4.70
CA ASP A 70 -5.72 21.83 -5.99
C ASP A 70 -4.86 20.56 -5.86
N THR A 71 -5.22 19.53 -6.63
CA THR A 71 -4.54 18.23 -6.70
C THR A 71 -3.95 17.97 -8.09
N SER A 72 -3.83 18.99 -8.95
CA SER A 72 -3.29 18.88 -10.31
C SER A 72 -1.81 18.45 -10.36
N LYS A 73 -1.11 18.58 -9.23
CA LYS A 73 0.28 18.15 -9.03
C LYS A 73 0.38 17.34 -7.74
N PRO A 74 1.37 16.44 -7.62
CA PRO A 74 1.64 15.76 -6.35
C PRO A 74 1.86 16.76 -5.22
N VAL A 75 1.18 16.53 -4.10
CA VAL A 75 1.26 17.36 -2.89
C VAL A 75 1.96 16.61 -1.76
N PRO A 76 2.79 17.28 -0.94
CA PRO A 76 3.35 16.66 0.25
C PRO A 76 2.26 16.43 1.31
N THR A 77 2.51 15.49 2.22
CA THR A 77 1.67 15.26 3.40
C THR A 77 2.34 15.83 4.64
N LEU A 78 1.63 16.66 5.40
CA LEU A 78 2.04 17.14 6.71
C LEU A 78 1.30 16.36 7.80
N TYR A 79 2.04 15.70 8.68
CA TYR A 79 1.49 15.12 9.90
C TYR A 79 1.53 16.15 11.01
N LEU A 80 0.35 16.61 11.44
CA LEU A 80 0.20 17.53 12.55
C LEU A 80 -0.34 16.79 13.77
N LEU A 81 0.45 16.75 14.83
CA LEU A 81 0.04 16.15 16.10
C LEU A 81 -0.58 17.22 17.00
N ASN A 82 -1.64 16.86 17.71
CA ASN A 82 -2.14 17.66 18.82
C ASN A 82 -1.10 17.71 19.96
N GLY A 83 -1.31 18.63 20.90
CA GLY A 83 -0.49 18.73 22.12
C GLY A 83 -0.78 17.61 23.13
N ALA A 84 -0.53 17.88 24.41
CA ALA A 84 -0.64 16.90 25.48
C ALA A 84 -2.02 16.22 25.58
N GLY A 85 -3.10 16.90 25.19
CA GLY A 85 -4.46 16.35 25.16
C GLY A 85 -4.72 15.33 24.05
N GLY A 86 -3.81 15.16 23.09
CA GLY A 86 -3.85 14.10 22.06
C GLY A 86 -5.00 14.17 21.05
N GLY A 87 -5.95 15.09 21.22
CA GLY A 87 -7.20 15.12 20.43
C GLY A 87 -8.44 14.67 21.21
N GLU A 88 -8.33 14.37 22.51
CA GLU A 88 -9.42 13.83 23.33
C GLU A 88 -10.15 14.89 24.17
N ASP A 89 -9.57 16.09 24.31
CA ASP A 89 -10.15 17.23 24.99
C ASP A 89 -10.49 18.38 24.01
N SER A 90 -10.80 19.57 24.52
CA SER A 90 -11.12 20.75 23.68
C SER A 90 -9.89 21.53 23.20
N ALA A 91 -8.68 21.15 23.60
CA ALA A 91 -7.42 21.81 23.25
C ALA A 91 -6.77 21.19 22.01
N THR A 92 -7.56 21.08 20.92
CA THR A 92 -7.11 20.52 19.64
C THR A 92 -6.90 21.62 18.60
N TRP A 93 -6.10 21.34 17.57
CA TRP A 93 -5.98 22.26 16.44
C TRP A 93 -7.32 22.52 15.76
N ALA A 94 -8.14 21.48 15.61
CA ALA A 94 -9.46 21.57 14.97
C ALA A 94 -10.46 22.42 15.75
N ALA A 95 -10.39 22.41 17.08
CA ALA A 95 -11.24 23.25 17.91
C ALA A 95 -10.77 24.72 17.96
N LYS A 96 -9.52 24.99 17.59
CA LYS A 96 -8.89 26.32 17.70
C LYS A 96 -8.57 26.96 16.35
N THR A 97 -8.87 26.29 15.24
CA THR A 97 -8.58 26.77 13.88
C THR A 97 -9.77 26.51 12.96
N SER A 98 -10.06 27.44 12.05
CA SER A 98 -11.01 27.22 10.97
C SER A 98 -10.27 26.80 9.71
N TYR A 99 -10.63 25.63 9.17
CA TYR A 99 -10.12 25.09 7.91
C TYR A 99 -11.08 25.50 6.79
N ALA A 100 -10.75 26.56 6.05
CA ALA A 100 -11.63 27.21 5.09
C ALA A 100 -11.80 26.48 3.75
#